data_AF-A0A380JVM0-F1
#
_entry.id   AF-A0A380JVM0-F1
#
_cell.length_a   1.000
_cell.length_b   1.000
_cell.length_c   1.000
_cell.angle_alpha   90.00
_cell.angle_beta   90.00
_cell.angle_gamma   90.00
#
_symmetry.space_group_name_H-M   'P 1'
#
loop_
_entity.id
_entity.type
_entity.pdbx_description
1 polymer ?
#
loop_
_entity_poly.entity_id
_entity_poly.type
_entity_poly.pdbx_seq_one_letter_code
_entity_poly.pdbx_strand_id
1 'polypeptide(L)'
;MKSNKVFIGLTILATATLLVACQEKTESSKNTSNTVETTTSSEVTISEEERQKNLDDFYQVISQTIGDRYGNEIDEKSQEAWNESQTNIFAGQASYEIIDDYLPKELSKLNVKIDGYDNATRRLKVTVTNNYDETLKKTTKDSSGNYLFGTGTNFTLYGYSTLSGKATRVQLLSINLVEDLKAGESIHLEILPRGLAENTSEYAKSLQNPELDSKYLLGRSDLGLSLWDDAPDLERGVELNPNQFAFSSMANIYIVPQLFFEEYPSSAPTNKELEEILLEYK
;
A
#
# COMPACT_ATOMS: atom_id res chain seq x y z
N MET A 1 -51.73 19.74 -10.93
CA MET A 1 -51.45 20.45 -12.20
C MET A 1 -49.95 20.34 -12.45
N LYS A 2 -49.44 19.31 -13.15
CA LYS A 2 -49.26 19.14 -14.62
C LYS A 2 -48.55 20.31 -15.34
N SER A 3 -47.30 20.08 -15.74
CA SER A 3 -46.64 20.49 -17.01
C SER A 3 -45.14 20.12 -16.97
N ASN A 4 -44.72 18.98 -17.55
CA ASN A 4 -44.05 18.78 -18.87
C ASN A 4 -42.56 19.15 -18.89
N LYS A 5 -41.63 18.17 -18.85
CA LYS A 5 -41.03 17.36 -19.96
C LYS A 5 -40.21 18.16 -20.98
N VAL A 6 -38.90 17.89 -21.03
CA VAL A 6 -38.14 17.77 -22.29
C VAL A 6 -37.18 16.58 -22.19
N PHE A 7 -37.39 15.63 -23.09
CA PHE A 7 -36.51 14.52 -23.44
C PHE A 7 -35.85 14.93 -24.76
N ILE A 8 -34.52 14.86 -24.87
CA ILE A 8 -33.85 14.72 -26.18
C ILE A 8 -32.72 13.73 -25.98
N GLY A 9 -32.92 12.51 -26.49
CA GLY A 9 -31.84 11.60 -26.82
C GLY A 9 -31.43 11.78 -28.26
N LEU A 10 -30.19 11.38 -28.58
CA LEU A 10 -29.82 10.95 -29.93
C LEU A 10 -28.57 10.08 -29.84
N THR A 11 -28.80 8.78 -30.01
CA THR A 11 -27.82 7.75 -30.39
C THR A 11 -27.49 7.89 -31.88
N ILE A 12 -26.21 7.78 -32.26
CA ILE A 12 -25.81 7.14 -33.53
C ILE A 12 -24.53 6.33 -33.32
N LEU A 13 -24.65 5.06 -33.70
CA LEU A 13 -23.65 4.00 -33.82
C LEU A 13 -23.02 4.08 -35.22
N ALA A 14 -21.70 3.93 -35.37
CA ALA A 14 -21.09 3.57 -36.65
C ALA A 14 -19.78 2.80 -36.46
N THR A 15 -19.89 1.49 -36.64
CA THR A 15 -18.82 0.51 -36.87
C THR A 15 -18.15 0.71 -38.23
N ALA A 16 -16.84 0.50 -38.31
CA ALA A 16 -16.17 0.14 -39.56
C ALA A 16 -14.96 -0.76 -39.29
N THR A 17 -15.17 -2.07 -39.40
CA THR A 17 -14.14 -3.05 -39.76
C THR A 17 -13.98 -3.04 -41.27
N LEU A 18 -12.74 -3.05 -41.76
CA LEU A 18 -12.42 -3.43 -43.13
C LEU A 18 -11.11 -4.24 -43.13
N LEU A 19 -11.29 -5.56 -43.28
CA LEU A 19 -10.28 -6.47 -43.80
C LEU A 19 -10.25 -6.32 -45.33
N VAL A 20 -9.05 -6.22 -45.92
CA VAL A 20 -8.79 -6.72 -47.28
C VAL A 20 -7.40 -7.34 -47.30
N ALA A 21 -7.38 -8.64 -47.59
CA ALA A 21 -6.21 -9.41 -48.00
C ALA A 21 -6.06 -9.36 -49.53
N CYS A 22 -4.81 -9.40 -50.01
CA CYS A 22 -4.46 -9.89 -51.36
C CYS A 22 -3.08 -10.58 -51.30
N GLN A 23 -3.09 -11.92 -51.29
CA GLN A 23 -2.12 -12.77 -52.03
C GLN A 23 -2.51 -12.69 -53.53
N GLU A 24 -1.72 -12.94 -54.58
CA GLU A 24 -0.37 -13.45 -54.83
C GLU A 24 -0.09 -13.16 -56.32
N LYS A 25 1.18 -12.96 -56.73
CA LYS A 25 1.79 -13.75 -57.82
C LYS A 25 3.29 -13.52 -57.96
N THR A 26 3.95 -14.65 -58.18
CA THR A 26 5.37 -14.99 -58.25
C THR A 26 6.08 -14.34 -59.44
N GLU A 27 7.32 -13.88 -59.23
CA GLU A 27 8.40 -14.05 -60.21
C GLU A 27 9.78 -14.08 -59.54
N SER A 28 10.60 -15.00 -60.05
CA SER A 28 11.89 -15.43 -59.54
C SER A 28 12.99 -14.41 -59.86
N SER A 29 13.75 -13.97 -58.86
CA SER A 29 15.18 -13.69 -59.05
C SER A 29 15.95 -13.83 -57.74
N LYS A 30 17.07 -14.54 -57.80
CA LYS A 30 18.05 -14.70 -56.72
C LYS A 30 18.55 -13.33 -56.28
N ASN A 31 18.45 -13.02 -54.99
CA ASN A 31 19.42 -12.16 -54.32
C ASN A 31 19.61 -12.58 -52.86
N THR A 32 20.86 -12.83 -52.55
CA THR A 32 21.44 -13.08 -51.24
C THR A 32 21.21 -11.86 -50.35
N SER A 33 20.49 -12.00 -49.23
CA SER A 33 20.67 -11.18 -48.01
C SER A 33 19.60 -11.53 -46.98
N ASN A 34 20.11 -11.81 -45.78
CA ASN A 34 19.45 -11.71 -44.48
C ASN A 34 18.31 -12.70 -44.21
N THR A 35 18.69 -13.80 -43.57
CA THR A 35 17.88 -14.42 -42.52
C THR A 35 17.31 -13.31 -41.65
N VAL A 36 16.01 -13.04 -41.78
CA VAL A 36 15.27 -12.41 -40.71
C VAL A 36 15.19 -13.49 -39.65
N GLU A 37 16.18 -13.48 -38.76
CA GLU A 37 16.00 -14.05 -37.45
C GLU A 37 14.73 -13.39 -36.90
N THR A 38 13.67 -14.19 -36.85
CA THR A 38 12.62 -13.98 -35.88
C THR A 38 13.39 -13.95 -34.56
N THR A 39 13.60 -12.77 -34.00
CA THR A 39 14.08 -12.62 -32.63
C THR A 39 13.02 -13.25 -31.76
N THR A 40 13.12 -14.57 -31.59
CA THR A 40 12.70 -15.25 -30.38
C THR A 40 13.21 -14.37 -29.27
N SER A 41 12.28 -13.69 -28.58
CA SER A 41 12.57 -12.93 -27.38
C SER A 41 13.36 -13.89 -26.49
N SER A 42 14.68 -13.75 -26.46
CA SER A 42 15.54 -14.55 -25.62
C SER A 42 15.02 -14.31 -24.21
N GLU A 43 14.38 -15.32 -23.62
CA GLU A 43 14.16 -15.33 -22.18
C GLU A 43 15.52 -15.03 -21.57
N VAL A 44 15.61 -13.94 -20.80
CA VAL A 44 16.80 -13.66 -20.02
C VAL A 44 16.95 -14.83 -19.06
N THR A 45 17.83 -15.77 -19.39
CA THR A 45 18.12 -16.93 -18.55
C THR A 45 18.95 -16.44 -17.36
N ILE A 46 18.26 -15.94 -16.33
CA ILE A 46 18.88 -15.68 -15.03
C ILE A 46 18.99 -16.98 -14.24
N SER A 47 19.94 -17.02 -13.31
CA SER A 47 20.06 -18.15 -12.38
C SER A 47 18.89 -18.18 -11.40
N GLU A 48 18.58 -19.34 -10.82
CA GLU A 48 17.53 -19.47 -9.80
C GLU A 48 17.85 -18.60 -8.56
N GLU A 49 19.12 -18.54 -8.17
CA GLU A 49 19.58 -17.69 -7.07
C GLU A 49 19.33 -16.20 -7.35
N GLU A 50 19.60 -15.76 -8.58
CA GLU A 50 19.35 -14.39 -9.01
C GLU A 50 17.85 -14.09 -9.14
N ARG A 51 17.05 -15.05 -9.60
CA ARG A 51 15.59 -14.93 -9.63
C ARG A 51 15.03 -14.77 -8.22
N GLN A 52 15.43 -15.63 -7.28
CA GLN A 52 15.02 -15.56 -5.88
C GLN A 52 15.37 -14.19 -5.30
N LYS A 53 16.61 -13.73 -5.50
CA LYS A 53 17.05 -12.42 -5.03
C LYS A 53 16.22 -11.28 -5.63
N ASN A 54 15.91 -11.32 -6.93
CA ASN A 54 15.10 -10.29 -7.58
C ASN A 54 13.65 -10.28 -7.07
N LEU A 55 13.10 -11.46 -6.76
CA LEU A 55 11.79 -11.57 -6.13
C LEU A 55 11.82 -11.07 -4.68
N ASP A 56 12.89 -11.35 -3.92
CA ASP A 56 13.09 -10.80 -2.57
C ASP A 56 13.12 -9.26 -2.65
N ASP A 57 13.95 -8.69 -3.54
CA ASP A 57 14.04 -7.25 -3.76
C ASP A 57 12.66 -6.66 -4.14
N PHE A 58 11.90 -7.34 -5.01
CA PHE A 58 10.56 -6.90 -5.43
C PHE A 58 9.53 -6.94 -4.30
N TYR A 59 9.38 -8.05 -3.58
CA TYR A 59 8.34 -8.21 -2.57
C TYR A 59 8.66 -7.56 -1.23
N GLN A 60 9.95 -7.43 -0.88
CA GLN A 60 10.37 -7.01 0.46
C GLN A 60 10.92 -5.58 0.49
N VAL A 61 11.42 -5.05 -0.63
CA VAL A 61 12.16 -3.77 -0.65
C VAL A 61 11.49 -2.71 -1.52
N ILE A 62 11.09 -3.07 -2.74
CA ILE A 62 10.76 -2.06 -3.77
C ILE A 62 9.55 -1.19 -3.41
N SER A 63 8.58 -1.74 -2.68
CA SER A 63 7.37 -1.06 -2.23
C SER A 63 7.69 0.20 -1.43
N GLN A 64 8.80 0.22 -0.67
CA GLN A 64 9.27 1.39 0.05
C GLN A 64 9.67 2.49 -0.93
N THR A 65 10.46 2.16 -1.95
CA THR A 65 10.88 3.13 -2.97
C THR A 65 9.68 3.68 -3.75
N ILE A 66 8.74 2.81 -4.16
CA ILE A 66 7.53 3.22 -4.88
C ILE A 66 6.67 4.11 -3.97
N GLY A 67 6.46 3.72 -2.72
CA GLY A 67 5.69 4.48 -1.73
C GLY A 67 6.31 5.83 -1.36
N ASP A 68 7.62 5.94 -1.39
CA ASP A 68 8.33 7.22 -1.19
C ASP A 68 8.22 8.13 -2.40
N ARG A 69 8.29 7.61 -3.62
CA ARG A 69 8.01 8.40 -4.84
C ARG A 69 6.58 8.92 -4.86
N TYR A 70 5.60 8.05 -4.58
CA TYR A 70 4.20 8.44 -4.47
C TYR A 70 3.99 9.51 -3.40
N GLY A 71 4.62 9.33 -2.23
CA GLY A 71 4.56 10.31 -1.15
C GLY A 71 5.12 11.69 -1.55
N ASN A 72 6.26 11.71 -2.26
CA ASN A 72 6.88 12.93 -2.74
C ASN A 72 6.01 13.66 -3.78
N GLU A 73 5.38 12.92 -4.71
CA GLU A 73 4.48 13.51 -5.70
C GLU A 73 3.31 14.24 -5.03
N ILE A 74 2.75 13.66 -3.98
CA ILE A 74 1.67 14.28 -3.21
C ILE A 74 2.16 15.50 -2.44
N ASP A 75 3.34 15.42 -1.81
CA ASP A 75 3.94 16.55 -1.10
C ASP A 75 4.19 17.74 -2.05
N GLU A 76 4.68 17.49 -3.26
CA GLU A 76 4.87 18.49 -4.31
C GLU A 76 3.54 19.14 -4.71
N LYS A 77 2.52 18.32 -5.04
CA LYS A 77 1.16 18.81 -5.36
C LYS A 77 0.57 19.64 -4.22
N SER A 78 0.75 19.21 -2.98
CA SER A 78 0.28 19.98 -1.83
C SER A 78 1.03 21.29 -1.67
N GLN A 79 2.33 21.32 -1.94
CA GLN A 79 3.16 22.52 -1.83
C GLN A 79 2.80 23.54 -2.91
N GLU A 80 2.54 23.08 -4.15
CA GLU A 80 2.04 23.92 -5.25
C GLU A 80 0.68 24.53 -4.89
N ALA A 81 -0.29 23.71 -4.48
CA ALA A 81 -1.61 24.18 -4.08
C ALA A 81 -1.54 25.21 -2.94
N TRP A 82 -0.70 24.97 -1.94
CA TRP A 82 -0.47 25.91 -0.84
C TRP A 82 0.09 27.26 -1.32
N ASN A 83 1.11 27.24 -2.18
CA ASN A 83 1.75 28.44 -2.72
C ASN A 83 0.80 29.26 -3.59
N GLU A 84 -0.11 28.60 -4.30
CA GLU A 84 -1.12 29.24 -5.14
C GLU A 84 -2.37 29.68 -4.37
N SER A 85 -2.37 29.54 -3.04
CA SER A 85 -3.56 29.79 -2.19
C SER A 85 -4.79 29.00 -2.64
N GLN A 86 -4.58 27.85 -3.28
CA GLN A 86 -5.66 26.92 -3.55
C GLN A 86 -6.16 26.35 -2.21
N THR A 87 -7.46 26.09 -2.12
CA THR A 87 -8.01 25.41 -0.94
C THR A 87 -7.31 24.06 -0.81
N ASN A 88 -6.84 23.72 0.40
CA ASN A 88 -6.12 22.48 0.69
C ASN A 88 -6.77 21.30 -0.05
N ILE A 89 -6.00 20.65 -0.93
CA ILE A 89 -6.48 19.58 -1.82
C ILE A 89 -7.04 18.37 -1.06
N PHE A 90 -6.74 18.27 0.25
CA PHE A 90 -7.25 17.26 1.16
C PHE A 90 -8.27 17.79 2.18
N ALA A 91 -8.60 19.09 2.18
CA ALA A 91 -9.60 19.62 3.11
C ALA A 91 -10.98 19.01 2.83
N GLY A 92 -11.54 18.33 3.83
CA GLY A 92 -12.85 17.67 3.73
C GLY A 92 -12.81 16.25 3.17
N GLN A 93 -11.64 15.71 2.83
CA GLN A 93 -11.46 14.32 2.39
C GLN A 93 -11.01 13.41 3.55
N ALA A 94 -11.72 13.46 4.69
CA ALA A 94 -11.53 12.46 5.74
C ALA A 94 -11.86 11.08 5.15
N SER A 95 -10.83 10.38 4.70
CA SER A 95 -10.96 9.16 3.93
C SER A 95 -10.28 8.05 4.69
N TYR A 96 -11.09 7.14 5.22
CA TYR A 96 -10.64 5.86 5.77
C TYR A 96 -10.30 4.86 4.65
N GLU A 97 -10.38 5.27 3.38
CA GLU A 97 -10.09 4.43 2.24
C GLU A 97 -8.57 4.32 2.08
N ILE A 98 -8.09 3.07 2.05
CA ILE A 98 -6.71 2.76 1.74
C ILE A 98 -6.61 2.66 0.22
N ILE A 99 -5.75 3.49 -0.36
CA ILE A 99 -5.46 3.54 -1.78
C ILE A 99 -4.13 2.83 -2.03
N ASP A 100 -4.13 1.88 -2.96
CA ASP A 100 -2.98 1.06 -3.36
C ASP A 100 -2.74 1.08 -4.88
N ASP A 101 -3.42 1.97 -5.61
CA ASP A 101 -3.36 2.08 -7.07
C ASP A 101 -1.99 2.48 -7.61
N TYR A 102 -1.15 3.05 -6.75
CA TYR A 102 0.23 3.41 -7.04
C TYR A 102 1.19 2.20 -7.01
N LEU A 103 0.78 1.07 -6.42
CA LEU A 103 1.57 -0.15 -6.38
C LEU A 103 1.34 -1.00 -7.63
N PRO A 104 2.38 -1.72 -8.11
CA PRO A 104 2.20 -2.83 -9.03
C PRO A 104 1.16 -3.81 -8.50
N LYS A 105 0.35 -4.38 -9.40
CA LYS A 105 -0.75 -5.30 -9.07
C LYS A 105 -0.27 -6.50 -8.26
N GLU A 106 0.96 -6.93 -8.47
CA GLU A 106 1.58 -8.05 -7.77
C GLU A 106 1.94 -7.69 -6.33
N LEU A 107 2.07 -6.41 -5.96
CA LEU A 107 2.29 -5.93 -4.59
C LEU A 107 1.00 -5.48 -3.88
N SER A 108 -0.08 -5.24 -4.64
CA SER A 108 -1.34 -4.71 -4.12
C SER A 108 -2.34 -5.79 -3.66
N LYS A 109 -1.94 -7.07 -3.56
CA LYS A 109 -2.87 -8.15 -3.15
C LYS A 109 -2.96 -8.33 -1.64
N LEU A 110 -2.07 -7.72 -0.85
CA LEU A 110 -2.29 -7.54 0.58
C LEU A 110 -3.30 -6.39 0.76
N ASN A 111 -4.56 -6.75 1.02
CA ASN A 111 -5.59 -5.74 1.26
C ASN A 111 -5.63 -5.41 2.74
N VAL A 112 -5.52 -4.13 3.08
CA VAL A 112 -5.75 -3.63 4.42
C VAL A 112 -6.98 -2.74 4.36
N LYS A 113 -7.93 -3.00 5.25
CA LYS A 113 -9.17 -2.23 5.39
C LYS A 113 -9.28 -1.70 6.81
N ILE A 114 -9.63 -0.43 6.94
CA ILE A 114 -9.88 0.19 8.23
C ILE A 114 -11.38 0.12 8.50
N ASP A 115 -11.76 -0.72 9.45
CA ASP A 115 -13.15 -1.00 9.78
C ASP A 115 -13.76 0.06 10.72
N GLY A 116 -12.90 0.85 11.37
CA GLY A 116 -13.29 1.98 12.19
C GLY A 116 -12.43 2.13 13.42
N TYR A 117 -12.85 3.02 14.32
CA TYR A 117 -12.15 3.31 15.56
C TYR A 117 -13.09 3.17 16.75
N ASP A 118 -12.63 2.49 17.80
CA ASP A 118 -13.37 2.33 19.05
C ASP A 118 -12.89 3.35 20.09
N ASN A 119 -13.71 4.38 20.31
CA ASN A 119 -13.42 5.44 21.27
C ASN A 119 -13.28 4.90 22.71
N ALA A 120 -13.98 3.83 23.09
CA ALA A 120 -13.98 3.36 24.47
C ALA A 120 -12.69 2.62 24.80
N THR A 121 -12.18 1.82 23.86
CA THR A 121 -10.95 1.03 24.03
C THR A 121 -9.72 1.69 23.44
N ARG A 122 -9.92 2.82 22.73
CA ARG A 122 -8.92 3.57 21.98
C ARG A 122 -8.23 2.77 20.88
N ARG A 123 -8.92 1.80 20.27
CA ARG A 123 -8.34 0.86 19.29
C ARG A 123 -8.80 1.13 17.86
N LEU A 124 -7.85 1.08 16.93
CA LEU A 124 -8.12 1.04 15.50
C LEU A 124 -8.49 -0.38 15.08
N LYS A 125 -9.64 -0.57 14.46
CA LYS A 125 -10.09 -1.85 13.94
C LYS A 125 -9.65 -1.97 12.48
N VAL A 126 -8.84 -2.99 12.20
CA VAL A 126 -8.26 -3.23 10.87
C VAL A 126 -8.49 -4.67 10.47
N THR A 127 -8.95 -4.88 9.24
CA THR A 127 -8.97 -6.19 8.60
C THR A 127 -7.84 -6.26 7.59
N VAL A 128 -6.96 -7.24 7.74
CA VAL A 128 -5.88 -7.53 6.79
C VAL A 128 -6.22 -8.81 6.06
N THR A 129 -6.29 -8.78 4.74
CA THR A 129 -6.66 -9.92 3.90
C THR A 129 -5.52 -10.26 2.94
N ASN A 130 -5.13 -11.54 2.95
CA ASN A 130 -4.18 -12.07 1.99
C ASN A 130 -4.92 -12.54 0.73
N ASN A 131 -4.85 -11.77 -0.36
CA ASN A 131 -5.41 -12.19 -1.66
C ASN A 131 -4.35 -12.84 -2.58
N TYR A 132 -3.20 -13.22 -2.04
CA TYR A 132 -2.27 -14.12 -2.71
C TYR A 132 -2.77 -15.57 -2.60
N ASP A 133 -2.31 -16.40 -3.52
CA ASP A 133 -2.47 -17.85 -3.47
C ASP A 133 -1.41 -18.55 -2.59
N GLU A 134 -0.50 -17.77 -2.00
CA GLU A 134 0.54 -18.24 -1.09
C GLU A 134 0.42 -17.66 0.31
N THR A 135 1.03 -18.36 1.28
CA THR A 135 1.01 -17.94 2.69
C THR A 135 2.00 -16.80 2.93
N LEU A 136 1.51 -15.71 3.53
CA LEU A 136 2.35 -14.63 4.04
C LEU A 136 2.92 -15.02 5.40
N LYS A 137 4.25 -15.04 5.50
CA LYS A 137 4.96 -15.51 6.69
C LYS A 137 4.96 -14.45 7.78
N LYS A 138 4.81 -14.89 9.02
CA LYS A 138 4.94 -14.06 10.23
C LYS A 138 6.36 -13.60 10.50
N THR A 139 6.48 -12.65 11.42
CA THR A 139 7.75 -12.27 12.01
C THR A 139 8.38 -13.38 12.84
N THR A 140 9.66 -13.61 12.57
CA THR A 140 10.41 -14.68 13.23
C THR A 140 10.93 -14.23 14.58
N LYS A 141 11.25 -15.21 15.44
CA LYS A 141 11.89 -14.97 16.73
C LYS A 141 13.32 -15.48 16.69
N ASP A 142 14.20 -14.80 17.42
CA ASP A 142 15.53 -15.31 17.73
C ASP A 142 15.48 -16.50 18.70
N SER A 143 16.64 -17.09 18.99
CA SER A 143 16.75 -18.19 19.94
C SER A 143 16.41 -17.81 21.39
N SER A 144 16.34 -16.52 21.71
CA SER A 144 15.93 -15.98 23.01
C SER A 144 14.43 -15.67 23.07
N GLY A 145 13.69 -15.89 21.98
CA GLY A 145 12.26 -15.64 21.89
C GLY A 145 11.89 -14.19 21.58
N ASN A 146 12.85 -13.32 21.23
CA ASN A 146 12.59 -11.95 20.83
C ASN A 146 12.24 -11.90 19.34
N TYR A 147 11.28 -11.05 18.97
CA TYR A 147 10.94 -10.84 17.57
C TYR A 147 12.07 -10.13 16.81
N LEU A 148 12.35 -10.59 15.60
CA LEU A 148 13.32 -10.02 14.69
C LEU A 148 12.60 -9.09 13.70
N PHE A 149 12.57 -7.79 13.98
CA PHE A 149 11.95 -6.82 13.06
C PHE A 149 12.63 -6.87 11.68
N GLY A 150 11.82 -6.77 10.63
CA GLY A 150 12.30 -6.92 9.24
C GLY A 150 12.42 -8.38 8.79
N THR A 151 12.05 -9.35 9.63
CA THR A 151 11.74 -10.70 9.17
C THR A 151 10.23 -10.88 9.17
N GLY A 152 9.67 -11.39 8.08
CA GLY A 152 8.22 -11.62 7.98
C GLY A 152 7.41 -10.41 7.53
N THR A 153 6.16 -10.71 7.16
CA THR A 153 5.25 -9.78 6.50
C THR A 153 4.91 -8.62 7.43
N ASN A 154 5.16 -7.42 6.94
CA ASN A 154 4.81 -6.19 7.62
C ASN A 154 4.25 -5.18 6.63
N PHE A 155 3.55 -4.19 7.13
CA PHE A 155 3.08 -3.08 6.31
C PHE A 155 3.05 -1.80 7.12
N THR A 156 3.23 -0.69 6.42
CA THR A 156 3.15 0.63 6.99
C THR A 156 2.01 1.39 6.32
N LEU A 157 1.13 1.98 7.11
CA LEU A 157 0.13 2.91 6.61
C LEU A 157 0.67 4.32 6.72
N TYR A 158 0.65 5.02 5.60
CA TYR A 158 0.91 6.45 5.52
C TYR A 158 -0.41 7.18 5.26
N GLY A 159 -0.46 8.46 5.62
CA GLY A 159 -1.58 9.34 5.27
C GLY A 159 -1.17 10.80 5.38
N TYR A 160 -2.09 11.69 5.06
CA TYR A 160 -1.86 13.13 5.05
C TYR A 160 -2.76 13.85 6.05
N SER A 161 -2.15 14.73 6.83
CA SER A 161 -2.86 15.72 7.65
C SER A 161 -3.81 16.59 6.83
N THR A 162 -5.08 16.70 7.25
CA THR A 162 -5.99 17.74 6.74
C THR A 162 -6.04 18.99 7.64
N LEU A 163 -5.36 18.99 8.79
CA LEU A 163 -5.49 20.03 9.84
C LEU A 163 -4.56 21.22 9.61
N SER A 164 -3.37 20.94 9.11
CA SER A 164 -2.46 21.96 8.62
C SER A 164 -2.87 22.29 7.20
N GLY A 165 -3.03 23.58 6.85
CA GLY A 165 -3.39 23.97 5.49
C GLY A 165 -2.40 23.48 4.40
N LYS A 166 -1.21 23.02 4.81
CA LYS A 166 -0.27 22.20 4.03
C LYS A 166 -0.40 20.72 4.41
N ALA A 167 -0.55 19.84 3.41
CA ALA A 167 -0.49 18.41 3.61
C ALA A 167 0.91 18.00 4.05
N THR A 168 0.99 17.13 5.04
CA THR A 168 2.26 16.55 5.50
C THR A 168 2.04 15.06 5.59
N ARG A 169 2.90 14.29 4.92
CA ARG A 169 2.91 12.83 5.03
C ARG A 169 3.20 12.43 6.48
N VAL A 170 2.43 11.49 6.99
CA VAL A 170 2.53 10.95 8.36
C VAL A 170 2.55 9.44 8.29
N GLN A 171 3.51 8.82 8.98
CA GLN A 171 3.49 7.38 9.23
C GLN A 171 2.48 7.04 10.33
N LEU A 172 1.29 6.58 9.92
CA LEU A 172 0.15 6.30 10.80
C LEU A 172 0.44 5.15 11.76
N LEU A 173 0.88 4.04 11.19
CA LEU A 173 1.22 2.82 11.93
C LEU A 173 2.09 1.93 11.06
N SER A 174 2.95 1.16 11.70
CA SER A 174 3.70 0.08 11.08
C SER A 174 3.40 -1.20 11.87
N ILE A 175 2.96 -2.23 11.18
CA ILE A 175 2.47 -3.48 11.76
C ILE A 175 3.26 -4.64 11.19
N ASN A 176 3.77 -5.49 12.07
CA ASN A 176 4.29 -6.80 11.69
C ASN A 176 3.32 -7.88 12.16
N LEU A 177 3.07 -8.86 11.29
CA LEU A 177 2.21 -10.00 11.61
C LEU A 177 2.97 -11.00 12.49
N VAL A 178 2.35 -11.43 13.58
CA VAL A 178 2.93 -12.44 14.49
C VAL A 178 2.45 -13.86 14.21
N GLU A 179 1.48 -14.01 13.32
CA GLU A 179 0.96 -15.27 12.83
C GLU A 179 1.01 -15.30 11.30
N ASP A 180 1.20 -16.49 10.74
CA ASP A 180 1.18 -16.67 9.29
C ASP A 180 -0.24 -16.38 8.80
N LEU A 181 -0.36 -15.63 7.71
CA LEU A 181 -1.65 -15.32 7.09
C LEU A 181 -1.78 -16.14 5.81
N LYS A 182 -2.57 -17.22 5.86
CA LYS A 182 -2.69 -18.14 4.73
C LYS A 182 -3.38 -17.50 3.54
N ALA A 183 -3.24 -18.13 2.38
CA ALA A 183 -3.88 -17.74 1.15
C ALA A 183 -5.39 -17.59 1.31
N GLY A 184 -5.94 -16.44 0.90
CA GLY A 184 -7.36 -16.12 0.98
C GLY A 184 -7.91 -15.85 2.39
N GLU A 185 -7.08 -15.92 3.44
CA GLU A 185 -7.52 -15.66 4.82
C GLU A 185 -7.45 -14.17 5.17
N SER A 186 -8.29 -13.79 6.13
CA SER A 186 -8.28 -12.46 6.75
C SER A 186 -7.98 -12.58 8.24
N ILE A 187 -7.26 -11.59 8.78
CA ILE A 187 -7.07 -11.38 10.20
C ILE A 187 -7.70 -10.04 10.61
N HIS A 188 -8.40 -10.04 11.74
CA HIS A 188 -8.96 -8.84 12.35
C HIS A 188 -8.07 -8.40 13.51
N LEU A 189 -7.59 -7.18 13.45
CA LEU A 189 -6.69 -6.57 14.42
C LEU A 189 -7.40 -5.40 15.11
N GLU A 190 -7.31 -5.37 16.44
CA GLU A 190 -7.74 -4.22 17.24
C GLU A 190 -6.51 -3.55 17.83
N ILE A 191 -5.97 -2.59 17.08
CA ILE A 191 -4.66 -2.03 17.30
C ILE A 191 -4.74 -0.91 18.34
N LEU A 192 -4.12 -1.15 19.51
CA LEU A 192 -3.82 -0.10 20.47
C LEU A 192 -2.61 0.70 19.96
N PRO A 193 -2.71 2.04 19.88
CA PRO A 193 -1.62 2.89 19.40
C PRO A 193 -0.38 2.74 20.27
N ARG A 194 0.80 2.80 19.66
CA ARG A 194 2.09 2.56 20.33
C ARG A 194 2.27 3.39 21.60
N GLY A 195 1.89 4.68 21.53
CA GLY A 195 1.92 5.56 22.69
C GLY A 195 1.15 5.00 23.90
N LEU A 196 -0.02 4.39 23.71
CA LEU A 196 -0.82 3.77 24.77
C LEU A 196 -0.33 2.35 25.10
N ALA A 197 0.10 1.60 24.09
CA ALA A 197 0.60 0.24 24.26
C ALA A 197 1.90 0.16 25.09
N GLU A 198 2.77 1.16 24.98
CA GLU A 198 4.07 1.19 25.69
C GLU A 198 4.04 2.04 26.98
N ASN A 199 2.94 2.75 27.26
CA ASN A 199 2.85 3.64 28.41
C ASN A 199 2.47 2.88 29.70
N THR A 200 3.10 3.28 30.80
CA THR A 200 3.00 2.60 32.11
C THR A 200 2.00 3.25 33.08
N SER A 201 1.36 4.35 32.69
CA SER A 201 0.30 5.00 33.45
C SER A 201 -0.91 4.08 33.65
N GLU A 202 -1.68 4.32 34.71
CA GLU A 202 -2.87 3.51 35.02
C GLU A 202 -3.93 3.59 33.91
N TYR A 203 -4.10 4.76 33.28
CA TYR A 203 -4.99 4.93 32.14
C TYR A 203 -4.55 4.12 30.92
N ALA A 204 -3.26 4.14 30.56
CA ALA A 204 -2.77 3.34 29.45
C ALA A 204 -2.90 1.83 29.73
N LYS A 205 -2.55 1.40 30.94
CA LYS A 205 -2.69 0.01 31.39
C LYS A 205 -4.14 -0.48 31.39
N SER A 206 -5.12 0.39 31.65
CA SER A 206 -6.53 -0.02 31.60
C SER A 206 -7.05 -0.26 30.18
N LEU A 207 -6.34 0.21 29.15
CA LEU A 207 -6.65 0.02 27.73
C LEU A 207 -5.88 -1.15 27.09
N GLN A 208 -4.79 -1.60 27.72
CA GLN A 208 -4.01 -2.75 27.29
C GLN A 208 -4.82 -4.04 27.47
N ASN A 209 -4.72 -4.93 26.47
CA ASN A 209 -5.38 -6.22 26.45
C ASN A 209 -4.41 -7.25 25.85
N PRO A 210 -3.79 -8.12 26.67
CA PRO A 210 -2.79 -9.07 26.19
C PRO A 210 -3.26 -10.00 25.06
N GLU A 211 -4.55 -10.36 25.02
CA GLU A 211 -5.09 -11.23 23.98
C GLU A 211 -5.19 -10.52 22.63
N LEU A 212 -5.54 -9.24 22.63
CA LEU A 212 -5.60 -8.42 21.42
C LEU A 212 -4.21 -7.95 21.00
N ASP A 213 -3.41 -7.51 21.97
CA ASP A 213 -2.09 -6.91 21.75
C ASP A 213 -1.05 -7.95 21.32
N SER A 214 -1.24 -9.22 21.62
CA SER A 214 -0.33 -10.29 21.19
C SER A 214 -0.45 -10.67 19.71
N LYS A 215 -1.42 -10.11 18.96
CA LYS A 215 -1.72 -10.46 17.55
C LYS A 215 -0.92 -9.66 16.52
N TYR A 216 -0.15 -8.66 16.95
CA TYR A 216 0.65 -7.82 16.07
C TYR A 216 1.87 -7.28 16.81
N LEU A 217 2.86 -6.79 16.06
CA LEU A 217 3.94 -5.97 16.60
C LEU A 217 3.88 -4.57 16.01
N LEU A 218 4.02 -3.58 16.88
CA LEU A 218 4.09 -2.18 16.47
C LEU A 218 5.52 -1.82 16.09
N GLY A 219 5.70 -1.36 14.87
CA GLY A 219 6.91 -0.68 14.42
C GLY A 219 6.96 0.76 14.92
N ARG A 220 7.80 1.58 14.29
CA ARG A 220 7.79 3.03 14.53
C ARG A 220 6.49 3.63 13.98
N SER A 221 6.02 4.69 14.61
CA SER A 221 4.99 5.58 14.10
C SER A 221 5.46 7.01 14.32
N ASP A 222 5.02 7.94 13.48
CA ASP A 222 5.26 9.39 13.70
C ASP A 222 4.36 9.96 14.79
N LEU A 223 3.68 9.07 15.49
CA LEU A 223 2.50 9.40 16.24
C LEU A 223 2.55 8.78 17.63
N GLY A 224 2.36 9.64 18.64
CA GLY A 224 2.31 9.30 20.05
C GLY A 224 0.88 9.09 20.58
N LEU A 225 0.75 9.12 21.92
CA LEU A 225 -0.48 8.94 22.70
C LEU A 225 -1.71 9.74 22.20
N SER A 226 -1.50 10.84 21.48
CA SER A 226 -2.50 11.86 21.13
C SER A 226 -3.27 11.63 19.83
N LEU A 227 -3.00 10.54 19.11
CA LEU A 227 -3.55 10.26 17.78
C LEU A 227 -5.07 10.09 17.68
N TRP A 228 -5.74 9.91 18.81
CA TRP A 228 -7.10 9.39 18.79
C TRP A 228 -7.98 9.95 19.91
N ASP A 229 -7.52 11.00 20.60
CA ASP A 229 -8.24 11.59 21.74
C ASP A 229 -8.35 13.11 21.63
N ASP A 230 -9.54 13.64 21.90
CA ASP A 230 -9.81 15.05 22.21
C ASP A 230 -9.59 15.30 23.73
N ALA A 231 -8.49 14.82 24.30
CA ALA A 231 -8.28 14.84 25.76
C ALA A 231 -7.56 16.13 26.25
N PRO A 232 -8.06 16.86 27.27
CA PRO A 232 -7.52 18.17 27.68
C PRO A 232 -6.19 18.22 28.46
N ASP A 233 -5.59 17.11 28.87
CA ASP A 233 -4.52 17.13 29.91
C ASP A 233 -3.18 16.50 29.45
N LEU A 234 -2.40 17.20 28.60
CA LEU A 234 -1.10 16.70 28.09
C LEU A 234 0.11 17.51 28.60
N GLU A 235 1.08 16.83 29.27
CA GLU A 235 2.50 17.21 29.45
C GLU A 235 3.35 15.97 29.83
N ARG A 236 4.70 15.95 29.76
CA ARG A 236 5.58 16.13 28.60
C ARG A 236 6.70 15.07 28.64
N GLY A 237 6.94 14.51 27.45
CA GLY A 237 7.98 13.63 26.91
C GLY A 237 7.69 13.48 25.40
N VAL A 238 7.08 14.55 24.85
CA VAL A 238 6.06 14.59 23.81
C VAL A 238 6.58 15.55 22.74
N GLU A 239 6.78 15.08 21.51
CA GLU A 239 6.94 15.98 20.36
C GLU A 239 5.56 16.43 19.87
N LEU A 240 5.52 17.62 19.26
CA LEU A 240 4.39 18.53 19.19
C LEU A 240 3.05 17.96 18.71
N ASN A 241 2.01 18.62 19.22
CA ASN A 241 0.66 18.68 18.72
C ASN A 241 0.59 19.72 17.57
N PRO A 242 0.07 19.40 16.36
CA PRO A 242 -0.47 20.43 15.47
C PRO A 242 -1.97 20.71 15.78
N ASN A 243 -2.42 20.19 16.92
CA ASN A 243 -3.66 20.37 17.66
C ASN A 243 -4.82 19.46 17.23
N GLN A 244 -4.68 18.20 17.68
CA GLN A 244 -5.67 17.10 17.73
C GLN A 244 -5.89 16.38 16.41
N PHE A 245 -4.85 15.64 16.02
CA PHE A 245 -4.85 14.67 14.93
C PHE A 245 -5.63 13.44 15.36
N ALA A 246 -6.94 13.43 15.15
CA ALA A 246 -7.70 12.20 15.10
C ALA A 246 -7.48 11.53 13.74
N PHE A 247 -7.57 10.22 13.66
CA PHE A 247 -7.54 9.55 12.36
C PHE A 247 -8.64 10.05 11.40
N SER A 248 -9.74 10.58 11.92
CA SER A 248 -10.76 11.30 11.13
C SER A 248 -10.25 12.57 10.44
N SER A 249 -9.04 13.01 10.74
CA SER A 249 -8.35 14.14 10.10
C SER A 249 -7.29 13.71 9.09
N MET A 250 -7.22 12.40 8.79
CA MET A 250 -6.32 11.85 7.78
C MET A 250 -7.04 11.74 6.43
N ALA A 251 -6.30 12.07 5.38
CA ALA A 251 -6.71 11.89 4.00
C ALA A 251 -5.65 11.09 3.24
N ASN A 252 -6.06 10.52 2.10
CA ASN A 252 -5.19 9.82 1.16
C ASN A 252 -4.29 8.79 1.85
N ILE A 253 -4.93 7.84 2.54
CA ILE A 253 -4.25 6.80 3.30
C ILE A 253 -3.80 5.73 2.31
N TYR A 254 -2.56 5.29 2.44
CA TYR A 254 -1.99 4.31 1.52
C TYR A 254 -1.06 3.35 2.26
N ILE A 255 -0.85 2.17 1.68
CA ILE A 255 -0.11 1.06 2.29
C ILE A 255 1.23 0.85 1.60
N VAL A 256 2.30 0.77 2.39
CA VAL A 256 3.62 0.29 1.94
C VAL A 256 3.85 -1.10 2.53
N PRO A 257 3.63 -2.19 1.78
CA PRO A 257 3.78 -3.55 2.28
C PRO A 257 5.22 -4.09 2.09
N GLN A 258 5.70 -4.91 3.01
CA GLN A 258 6.87 -5.77 2.83
C GLN A 258 6.40 -7.22 3.02
N LEU A 259 6.47 -8.00 1.96
CA LEU A 259 5.80 -9.30 1.87
C LEU A 259 6.82 -10.42 1.92
N PHE A 260 6.60 -11.39 2.80
CA PHE A 260 7.47 -12.54 2.96
C PHE A 260 6.70 -13.80 2.65
N PHE A 261 7.24 -14.60 1.74
CA PHE A 261 6.70 -15.88 1.35
C PHE A 261 7.72 -16.99 1.60
N GLU A 262 7.24 -18.22 1.75
CA GLU A 262 8.10 -19.41 1.69
C GLU A 262 8.33 -19.83 0.24
N GLU A 263 7.26 -19.81 -0.56
CA GLU A 263 7.27 -19.94 -2.01
C GLU A 263 6.52 -18.76 -2.62
N TYR A 264 7.02 -18.21 -3.73
CA TYR A 264 6.41 -17.02 -4.34
C TYR A 264 5.08 -17.34 -5.02
N PRO A 265 4.11 -16.39 -4.97
CA PRO A 265 2.78 -16.59 -5.54
C PRO A 265 2.84 -16.87 -7.03
N SER A 266 1.86 -17.61 -7.57
CA SER A 266 1.83 -17.95 -9.00
C SER A 266 1.71 -16.71 -9.91
N SER A 267 1.26 -15.60 -9.34
CA SER A 267 1.23 -14.29 -10.00
C SER A 267 2.52 -13.50 -9.90
N ALA A 268 3.62 -14.09 -9.41
CA ALA A 268 4.89 -13.40 -9.34
C ALA A 268 5.36 -12.96 -10.73
N PRO A 269 6.02 -11.79 -10.87
CA PRO A 269 6.46 -11.34 -12.18
C PRO A 269 7.47 -12.29 -12.83
N THR A 270 7.44 -12.32 -14.16
CA THR A 270 8.45 -13.00 -14.98
C THR A 270 9.82 -12.34 -14.81
N ASN A 271 10.89 -13.02 -15.24
CA ASN A 271 12.25 -12.45 -15.16
C ASN A 271 12.37 -11.10 -15.86
N LYS A 272 11.72 -10.97 -17.02
CA LYS A 272 11.72 -9.74 -17.80
C LYS A 272 10.99 -8.61 -17.07
N GLU A 273 9.81 -8.88 -16.52
CA GLU A 273 9.04 -7.89 -15.74
C GLU A 273 9.81 -7.47 -14.49
N LEU A 274 10.45 -8.41 -13.77
CA LEU A 274 11.30 -8.08 -12.62
C LEU A 274 12.45 -7.16 -13.02
N GLU A 275 13.14 -7.43 -14.13
CA GLU A 275 14.23 -6.60 -14.61
C GLU A 275 13.76 -5.18 -14.94
N GLU A 276 12.66 -5.05 -15.68
CA GLU A 276 12.07 -3.75 -16.04
C GLU A 276 11.67 -2.95 -14.80
N ILE A 277 10.94 -3.58 -13.86
CA ILE A 277 10.51 -2.95 -12.62
C ILE A 277 11.72 -2.56 -11.76
N LEU A 278 12.67 -3.49 -11.54
CA LEU A 278 13.82 -3.20 -10.69
C LEU A 278 14.75 -2.14 -11.30
N LEU A 279 14.83 -2.03 -12.63
CA LEU A 279 15.56 -0.94 -13.30
C LEU A 279 14.88 0.41 -13.13
N GLU A 280 13.54 0.46 -13.15
CA GLU A 280 12.78 1.69 -12.99
C GLU A 280 12.87 2.25 -11.56
N TYR A 281 12.95 1.36 -10.57
CA TYR A 281 12.87 1.71 -9.14
C TYR A 281 14.20 1.55 -8.35
N LYS A 282 15.31 1.18 -8.98
CA LYS A 282 16.68 1.30 -8.41
C LYS A 282 17.31 2.64 -8.72
#